data_AF-A0AAJ2NTN6-F1
#
_entry.id   AF-A0AAJ2NTN6-F1
#
_cell.length_a   1.000
_cell.length_b   1.000
_cell.length_c   1.000
_cell.angle_alpha   90.00
_cell.angle_beta   90.00
_cell.angle_gamma   90.00
#
_symmetry.space_group_name_H-M   'P 1'
#
loop_
_entity.id
_entity.type
_entity.pdbx_description
1 polymer ?
#
loop_
_entity_poly.entity_id
_entity_poly.type
_entity_poly.pdbx_seq_one_letter_code
_entity_poly.pdbx_strand_id
1 'polypeptide(L)' 'GDSAAAMRYTESRMSKISMVLLRDINKDTIDFQDNYDGEEREPVVLPARFPNLLVNGTTGIAVGMATNIPPHQLGEVID' A
#
# COMPACT_ATOMS: atom_id res chain seq x y z
N GLY A 1 11.95 -17.60 -14.18
CA GLY A 1 11.91 -17.95 -12.76
C GLY A 1 10.72 -18.84 -12.52
N ASP A 2 10.76 -19.66 -11.48
CA ASP A 2 9.69 -20.60 -11.16
C ASP A 2 8.45 -19.88 -10.63
N SER A 3 7.27 -20.44 -10.92
CA SER A 3 6.01 -19.93 -10.43
C SER A 3 5.89 -20.12 -8.91
N ALA A 4 5.25 -19.16 -8.24
CA ALA A 4 4.91 -19.29 -6.83
C ALA A 4 3.95 -20.48 -6.59
N ALA A 5 4.01 -21.06 -5.39
CA ALA A 5 3.09 -22.12 -4.97
C ALA A 5 1.65 -21.60 -4.83
N ALA A 6 0.67 -22.51 -4.90
CA ALA A 6 -0.74 -22.15 -4.70
C ALA A 6 -0.99 -21.58 -3.30
N MET A 7 -1.95 -20.65 -3.17
CA MET A 7 -2.26 -19.94 -1.91
C MET A 7 -2.50 -20.87 -0.70
N ARG A 8 -3.02 -22.08 -0.94
CA ARG A 8 -3.25 -23.10 0.10
C ARG A 8 -1.98 -23.71 0.69
N TYR A 9 -0.82 -23.43 0.10
CA TYR A 9 0.50 -23.90 0.54
C TYR A 9 1.40 -22.75 1.04
N THR A 10 0.87 -21.54 1.17
CA THR A 10 1.64 -20.35 1.57
C THR A 10 0.98 -19.65 2.74
N GLU A 11 1.79 -19.20 3.70
CA GLU A 11 1.35 -18.33 4.80
C GLU A 11 1.91 -16.92 4.60
N SER A 12 1.15 -15.90 5.01
CA SER A 12 1.59 -14.50 4.95
C SER A 12 1.22 -13.76 6.23
N ARG A 13 2.06 -12.79 6.62
CA ARG A 13 1.82 -11.92 7.77
C ARG A 13 2.36 -10.52 7.49
N MET A 14 1.80 -9.52 8.16
CA MET A 14 2.30 -8.15 8.04
C MET A 14 3.73 -8.02 8.57
N SER A 15 4.54 -7.28 7.83
CA SER A 15 5.87 -6.88 8.26
C SER A 15 5.78 -5.73 9.28
N LYS A 16 6.86 -5.48 10.02
CA LYS A 16 6.91 -4.35 10.98
C LYS A 16 6.68 -2.99 10.30
N ILE A 17 7.17 -2.80 9.07
CA ILE A 17 7.00 -1.55 8.32
C ILE A 17 5.56 -1.37 7.83
N SER A 18 4.85 -2.46 7.52
CA SER A 18 3.43 -2.41 7.14
C SER A 18 2.56 -1.80 8.26
N MET A 19 2.89 -2.04 9.53
CA MET A 19 2.18 -1.44 10.67
C MET A 19 2.29 0.09 10.71
N VAL A 20 3.36 0.66 10.14
CA VAL A 20 3.56 2.12 10.06
C VAL A 20 2.59 2.75 9.05
N LEU A 21 2.19 2.01 8.01
CA LEU A 21 1.19 2.48 7.03
C LEU A 21 -0.22 2.56 7.63
N LEU A 22 -0.56 1.64 8.54
CA LEU A 22 -1.87 1.52 9.18
C LEU A 22 -1.98 2.27 10.52
N ARG A 23 -0.87 2.89 10.97
CA ARG A 23 -0.83 3.52 12.28
C ARG A 23 -1.84 4.68 12.35
N ASP A 24 -2.66 4.66 13.40
CA ASP A 24 -3.70 5.66 13.69
C ASP A 24 -4.89 5.66 12.71
N ILE A 25 -5.10 4.58 11.94
CA ILE A 25 -6.24 4.45 11.02
C ILE A 25 -7.61 4.57 11.73
N ASN A 26 -7.71 4.13 12.99
CA ASN A 26 -8.95 4.17 13.77
C ASN A 26 -9.16 5.46 14.58
N LYS A 27 -8.39 6.53 14.30
CA LYS A 27 -8.45 7.80 15.03
C LYS A 27 -9.03 8.94 14.20
N ASP A 28 -9.97 8.61 13.30
CA ASP A 28 -10.61 9.58 12.38
C ASP A 28 -9.57 10.42 11.60
N THR A 29 -8.47 9.80 11.19
CA THR A 29 -7.36 10.48 10.50
C THR A 29 -7.55 10.53 8.98
N ILE A 30 -8.45 9.70 8.45
CA ILE A 30 -8.70 9.51 7.02
C ILE A 30 -10.19 9.27 6.78
N ASP A 31 -10.65 9.59 5.58
CA ASP A 31 -12.02 9.34 5.16
C ASP A 31 -12.25 7.86 4.81
N PHE A 32 -13.44 7.38 5.13
CA PHE A 32 -13.91 6.04 4.77
C PHE A 32 -15.07 6.15 3.80
N GLN A 33 -15.07 5.30 2.78
CA GLN A 33 -16.17 5.13 1.83
C GLN A 33 -16.84 3.78 2.05
N ASP A 34 -18.07 3.61 1.55
CA ASP A 34 -18.73 2.32 1.57
C ASP A 34 -18.06 1.36 0.57
N ASN A 35 -18.02 0.08 0.90
CA ASN A 35 -17.53 -0.97 0.02
C ASN A 35 -18.52 -1.23 -1.16
N TYR A 36 -18.19 -2.17 -2.04
CA TYR A 36 -18.93 -2.39 -3.29
C TYR A 36 -20.43 -2.74 -3.13
N ASP A 37 -20.83 -3.37 -2.02
CA ASP A 37 -22.22 -3.74 -1.70
C ASP A 37 -22.86 -2.83 -0.64
N GLY A 38 -22.09 -1.92 -0.04
CA GLY A 38 -22.54 -0.96 0.96
C GLY A 38 -22.67 -1.51 2.38
N GLU A 39 -22.24 -2.74 2.64
CA GLU A 39 -22.35 -3.36 3.97
C GLU A 39 -21.18 -2.98 4.90
N GLU A 40 -20.00 -2.70 4.35
CA GLU A 40 -18.80 -2.35 5.10
C GLU A 40 -18.22 -1.01 4.66
N ARG A 41 -17.33 -0.44 5.48
CA ARG A 41 -16.61 0.78 5.15
C ARG A 41 -15.12 0.51 4.97
N GLU A 42 -14.56 1.02 3.88
CA GLU A 42 -13.15 0.91 3.54
C GLU A 42 -12.45 2.28 3.51
N PRO A 43 -11.16 2.35 3.90
CA PRO A 43 -10.41 3.60 3.88
C PRO A 43 -10.12 4.07 2.45
N VAL A 44 -10.36 5.34 2.15
CA VAL A 44 -10.05 5.92 0.81
C VAL A 44 -8.53 6.04 0.60
N VAL A 45 -7.81 6.37 1.67
CA VAL A 45 -6.35 6.47 1.71
C VAL A 45 -5.81 5.86 2.99
N LEU A 46 -4.57 5.37 2.95
CA LEU A 46 -3.88 4.94 4.18
C LEU A 46 -3.17 6.14 4.82
N PRO A 47 -3.11 6.22 6.17
CA PRO A 47 -2.39 7.28 6.88
C PRO A 47 -0.91 7.43 6.47
N ALA A 48 -0.27 6.34 5.99
CA ALA A 48 1.02 6.34 5.32
C ALA A 48 2.09 7.23 5.99
N ARG A 49 2.48 6.91 7.24
CA ARG A 49 3.46 7.67 8.04
C ARG A 49 4.90 7.69 7.47
N PHE A 50 5.12 7.13 6.28
CA PHE A 50 6.35 7.29 5.51
C PHE A 50 6.00 7.39 4.01
N PRO A 51 6.86 8.02 3.19
CA PRO A 51 6.59 8.29 1.78
C PRO A 51 6.71 7.02 0.91
N ASN A 52 5.75 6.10 1.06
CA ASN A 52 5.76 4.78 0.45
C ASN A 52 5.85 4.80 -1.08
N LEU A 53 5.22 5.80 -1.73
CA LEU A 53 5.26 5.93 -3.19
C LEU A 53 6.68 6.15 -3.71
N LEU A 54 7.49 6.95 -3.00
CA LEU A 54 8.88 7.21 -3.38
C LEU A 54 9.79 6.06 -2.97
N VAL A 55 9.57 5.51 -1.78
CA VAL A 55 10.41 4.44 -1.23
C VAL A 55 10.27 3.13 -2.01
N ASN A 56 9.04 2.71 -2.32
CA ASN A 56 8.80 1.47 -3.06
C ASN A 56 8.66 1.68 -4.58
N GLY A 57 8.38 2.90 -5.02
CA GLY A 57 8.09 3.16 -6.43
C GLY A 57 6.75 2.60 -6.87
N THR A 58 6.44 2.77 -8.15
CA THR A 58 5.30 2.12 -8.80
C THR A 58 5.53 2.07 -10.31
N THR A 59 5.12 0.96 -10.93
CA THR A 59 5.10 0.82 -12.38
C THR A 59 3.69 0.42 -12.78
N GLY A 60 3.07 1.20 -13.66
CA GLY A 60 1.71 0.97 -14.10
C GLY A 60 1.49 1.43 -15.54
N ILE A 61 0.69 0.68 -16.28
CA ILE A 61 0.28 1.03 -17.64
C ILE A 61 -1.24 1.04 -17.65
N ALA A 62 -1.82 2.19 -17.95
CA ALA A 62 -3.24 2.37 -18.18
C ALA A 62 -3.47 2.74 -19.66
N VAL A 63 -4.73 2.74 -20.11
CA VAL A 63 -5.05 3.10 -21.49
C VAL A 63 -4.60 4.54 -21.77
N GLY A 64 -3.56 4.70 -22.57
CA GLY A 64 -3.02 6.00 -22.98
C GLY A 64 -2.05 6.65 -21.98
N MET A 65 -1.71 6.01 -20.85
CA MET A 65 -0.77 6.54 -19.85
C MET A 65 0.16 5.46 -19.31
N ALA A 66 1.43 5.81 -19.14
CA ALA A 66 2.42 4.95 -18.49
C ALA A 66 3.06 5.72 -17.34
N THR A 67 3.17 5.05 -16.18
CA THR A 67 3.82 5.57 -14.98
C THR A 67 4.95 4.64 -14.59
N ASN A 68 6.12 5.21 -14.32
CA ASN A 68 7.27 4.48 -13.79
C ASN A 68 8.02 5.36 -12.79
N ILE A 69 7.84 5.08 -11.50
CA ILE A 69 8.52 5.75 -10.39
C ILE A 69 9.50 4.74 -9.79
N PRO A 70 10.82 5.01 -9.83
CA PRO A 70 11.81 4.11 -9.23
C PRO A 70 11.75 4.15 -7.69
N PRO A 71 12.18 3.08 -7.00
CA PRO A 71 12.33 3.08 -5.55
C PRO A 71 13.50 3.97 -5.11
N HIS A 72 13.35 4.61 -3.95
CA HIS A 72 14.35 5.50 -3.35
C HIS A 72 14.73 5.03 -1.95
N GLN A 73 15.93 5.40 -1.50
CA GLN A 73 16.42 5.07 -0.17
C GLN A 73 15.66 5.88 0.90
N LEU A 74 15.00 5.21 1.85
CA LEU A 74 14.17 5.86 2.87
C LEU A 74 14.90 6.99 3.61
N GLY A 75 16.17 6.81 3.95
CA GLY A 75 16.97 7.82 4.66
C GLY A 75 17.16 9.11 3.86
N GLU A 76 17.30 9.03 2.54
CA GLU A 76 17.45 10.21 1.67
C GLU A 76 16.12 10.92 1.42
N VAL A 77 15.00 10.20 1.49
CA VAL A 77 13.66 10.78 1.29
C VAL A 77 13.19 11.55 2.52
N ILE A 78 13.74 11.26 3.70
CA ILE A 78 13.36 11.88 4.99
C ILE A 78 14.40 12.87 5.56
N ASP A 79 15.56 13.01 4.90
CA ASP A 79 16.59 14.03 5.21
C ASP A 79 16.17 15.41 4.65
#